data_AF-A0A349YQP1-F1
#
_entry.id   AF-A0A349YQP1-F1
#
_cell.length_a   1.000
_cell.length_b   1.000
_cell.length_c   1.000
_cell.angle_alpha   90.00
_cell.angle_beta   90.00
_cell.angle_gamma   90.00
#
_symmetry.space_group_name_H-M   'P 1'
#
loop_
_entity.id
_entity.type
_entity.pdbx_description
1 polymer ?
#
loop_
_entity_poly.entity_id
_entity_poly.type
_entity_poly.pdbx_seq_one_letter_code
_entity_poly.pdbx_strand_id
1 'polypeptide(L)'
;MAVYYPDKSGNAPSGAKAGDQIVTAGGTYEIVDGSKYQGMSSGDLMKAGIGYNPSTGLYSKKVSKITSKDAFLQNKNTIDAWLKQSNENITNKLNEDYNTNLSSLMQTFNTNKAGLKNQENQTRAEYDKAIQDSKDQSYYDAQETILGAARNGISNGMLAQAGANSAFYSGGKRTTDLARDRITALNNIYTNLNTLTQNYNISLSELEKSKLAKELSMLSDNQLAYLEQVMNIDTYNTDVLNSITQTRQQQEWQSAEAQKDRDEAQKDRDLQLRLARINNYYNTRKSQDEAAEKELQKQAEMADLYAGQYNDKLTDDQKSELAYMIAMIPYGEYSYDAVKRQIASYLQNGSQAGRTSNTGSGATFVRNPYDFGKGGGYYNSGYNWDKISGLSDMDRRMKLLIK
;
A
#
# COMPACT_ATOMS: atom_id res chain seq x y z
N MET A 1 -0.63 8.44 14.11
CA MET A 1 -1.07 7.12 13.64
C MET A 1 -0.09 6.68 12.58
N ALA A 2 0.86 5.85 12.98
CA ALA A 2 1.75 5.11 12.09
C ALA A 2 1.20 3.69 11.89
N VAL A 3 1.52 3.08 10.75
CA VAL A 3 1.15 1.69 10.46
C VAL A 3 2.43 0.88 10.32
N TYR A 4 2.51 -0.26 11.00
CA TYR A 4 3.68 -1.11 11.08
C TYR A 4 3.34 -2.54 10.65
N TYR A 5 4.36 -3.28 10.25
CA TYR A 5 4.32 -4.74 10.20
C TYR A 5 5.05 -5.30 11.42
N PRO A 6 4.70 -6.52 11.87
CA PRO A 6 5.39 -7.15 12.97
C PRO A 6 6.87 -7.38 12.64
N ASP A 7 7.72 -7.35 13.66
CA ASP A 7 9.13 -7.68 13.60
C ASP A 7 9.35 -9.16 13.24
N LYS A 8 10.63 -9.56 13.14
CA LYS A 8 11.01 -10.95 12.81
C LYS A 8 10.47 -11.99 13.81
N SER A 9 10.03 -11.56 15.00
CA SER A 9 9.45 -12.39 16.04
C SER A 9 7.91 -12.33 16.07
N GLY A 10 7.28 -11.62 15.13
CA GLY A 10 5.82 -11.48 15.06
C GLY A 10 5.25 -10.37 15.96
N ASN A 11 6.09 -9.51 16.55
CA ASN A 11 5.68 -8.47 17.51
C ASN A 11 5.63 -7.07 16.90
N ALA A 12 4.91 -6.13 17.54
CA ALA A 12 4.98 -4.73 17.13
C ALA A 12 6.42 -4.19 17.28
N PRO A 13 6.91 -3.35 16.34
CA PRO A 13 8.26 -2.78 16.42
C PRO A 13 8.41 -1.84 17.63
N SER A 14 9.64 -1.76 18.14
CA SER A 14 10.00 -0.90 19.28
C SER A 14 9.64 0.56 19.01
N GLY A 15 8.86 1.17 19.90
CA GLY A 15 8.39 2.56 19.80
C GLY A 15 6.96 2.74 19.27
N ALA A 16 6.24 1.66 18.94
CA ALA A 16 4.82 1.75 18.59
C ALA A 16 3.96 2.23 19.78
N LYS A 17 3.00 3.12 19.53
CA LYS A 17 2.19 3.78 20.57
C LYS A 17 0.69 3.69 20.28
N ALA A 18 -0.12 4.09 21.25
CA ALA A 18 -1.57 4.15 21.10
C ALA A 18 -1.99 5.00 19.88
N GLY A 19 -2.93 4.47 19.11
CA GLY A 19 -3.40 5.02 17.84
C GLY A 19 -2.59 4.58 16.62
N ASP A 20 -1.54 3.78 16.78
CA ASP A 20 -0.83 3.16 15.65
C ASP A 20 -1.48 1.82 15.26
N GLN A 21 -1.21 1.31 14.05
CA GLN A 21 -1.79 0.05 13.56
C GLN A 21 -0.70 -0.96 13.19
N ILE A 22 -0.93 -2.24 13.45
CA ILE A 22 -0.06 -3.36 13.11
C ILE A 22 -0.78 -4.27 12.11
N VAL A 23 -0.19 -4.48 10.94
CA VAL A 23 -0.74 -5.36 9.90
C VAL A 23 -0.09 -6.73 10.02
N THR A 24 -0.89 -7.75 10.35
CA THR A 24 -0.45 -9.14 10.47
C THR A 24 -1.15 -10.01 9.44
N ALA A 25 -0.67 -11.25 9.25
CA ALA A 25 -1.36 -12.24 8.41
C ALA A 25 -2.80 -12.55 8.89
N GLY A 26 -3.10 -12.34 10.18
CA GLY A 26 -4.44 -12.55 10.77
C GLY A 26 -5.37 -11.34 10.67
N GLY A 27 -4.90 -10.22 10.13
CA GLY A 27 -5.62 -8.95 10.00
C GLY A 27 -4.87 -7.75 10.59
N THR A 28 -5.51 -6.58 10.54
CA THR A 28 -4.95 -5.32 11.06
C THR A 28 -5.43 -5.06 12.48
N TYR A 29 -4.51 -4.64 13.35
CA TYR A 29 -4.75 -4.39 14.76
C TYR A 29 -4.32 -2.96 15.12
N GLU A 30 -5.21 -2.15 15.68
CA GLU A 30 -4.87 -0.83 16.19
C GLU A 30 -4.42 -0.95 17.65
N ILE A 31 -3.24 -0.40 17.98
CA ILE A 31 -2.75 -0.27 19.35
C ILE A 31 -3.64 0.74 20.06
N VAL A 32 -4.19 0.35 21.20
CA VAL A 32 -5.07 1.18 22.01
C VAL A 32 -4.34 1.64 23.27
N ASP A 33 -4.79 2.75 23.84
CA ASP A 33 -4.32 3.21 25.15
C ASP A 33 -4.64 2.15 26.22
N GLY A 34 -3.58 1.60 26.83
CA GLY A 34 -3.64 0.52 27.81
C GLY A 34 -4.17 0.93 29.18
N SER A 35 -4.25 2.23 29.50
CA SER A 35 -4.64 2.74 30.83
C SER A 35 -6.00 2.22 31.31
N LYS A 36 -6.93 1.95 30.38
CA LYS A 36 -8.28 1.42 30.67
C LYS A 36 -8.33 -0.10 30.80
N TYR A 37 -7.28 -0.80 30.41
CA TYR A 37 -7.22 -2.26 30.29
C TYR A 37 -6.18 -2.89 31.23
N GLN A 38 -5.40 -2.05 31.91
CA GLN A 38 -4.37 -2.45 32.86
C GLN A 38 -5.00 -3.16 34.06
N GLY A 39 -4.51 -4.36 34.38
CA GLY A 39 -5.04 -5.19 35.48
C GLY A 39 -6.29 -6.03 35.15
N MET A 40 -6.83 -5.93 33.92
CA MET A 40 -7.91 -6.83 33.48
C MET A 40 -7.41 -8.26 33.26
N SER A 41 -8.28 -9.24 33.54
CA SER A 41 -7.98 -10.65 33.23
C SER A 41 -8.01 -10.90 31.72
N SER A 42 -7.33 -11.94 31.26
CA SER A 42 -7.34 -12.32 29.84
C SER A 42 -8.76 -12.57 29.30
N GLY A 43 -9.67 -13.07 30.13
CA GLY A 43 -11.06 -13.29 29.74
C GLY A 43 -11.84 -11.98 29.53
N ASP A 44 -11.54 -10.96 30.33
CA ASP A 44 -12.20 -9.65 30.23
C ASP A 44 -11.67 -8.84 29.04
N LEU A 45 -10.36 -8.94 28.76
CA LEU A 45 -9.76 -8.38 27.54
C LEU A 45 -10.37 -8.99 26.28
N MET A 46 -10.54 -10.31 26.24
CA MET A 46 -11.13 -11.01 25.10
C MET A 46 -12.59 -10.60 24.86
N LYS A 47 -13.39 -10.43 25.93
CA LYS A 47 -14.77 -9.91 25.84
C LYS A 47 -14.83 -8.49 25.29
N ALA A 48 -13.84 -7.66 25.61
CA ALA A 48 -13.70 -6.31 25.08
C ALA A 48 -13.14 -6.28 23.63
N GLY A 49 -12.81 -7.43 23.04
CA GLY A 49 -12.17 -7.52 21.72
C GLY A 49 -10.73 -6.99 21.70
N ILE A 50 -10.07 -6.97 22.86
CA ILE A 50 -8.71 -6.45 23.04
C ILE A 50 -7.73 -7.61 23.25
N GLY A 51 -6.63 -7.60 22.50
CA GLY A 51 -5.47 -8.48 22.72
C GLY A 51 -4.36 -7.74 23.48
N TYR A 52 -3.63 -8.47 24.33
CA TYR A 52 -2.44 -7.96 25.03
C TYR A 52 -1.21 -8.78 24.64
N ASN A 53 -0.12 -8.10 24.29
CA ASN A 53 1.16 -8.75 23.98
C ASN A 53 2.14 -8.58 25.15
N PRO A 54 2.50 -9.66 25.89
CA PRO A 54 3.37 -9.56 27.06
C PRO A 54 4.83 -9.21 26.72
N SER A 55 5.28 -9.46 25.48
CA SER A 55 6.65 -9.15 25.04
C SER A 55 6.85 -7.66 24.76
N THR A 56 5.80 -6.96 24.33
CA THR A 56 5.85 -5.51 24.02
C THR A 56 5.12 -4.65 25.04
N GLY A 57 4.25 -5.23 25.87
CA GLY A 57 3.42 -4.52 26.84
C GLY A 57 2.23 -3.77 26.22
N LEU A 58 1.92 -4.01 24.95
CA LEU A 58 0.91 -3.25 24.19
C LEU A 58 -0.45 -3.94 24.14
N TYR A 59 -1.51 -3.13 24.16
CA TYR A 59 -2.90 -3.55 23.96
C TYR A 59 -3.36 -3.21 22.54
N SER A 60 -4.16 -4.07 21.91
CA SER A 60 -4.61 -3.85 20.53
C SER A 60 -6.02 -4.37 20.25
N LYS A 61 -6.72 -3.78 19.29
CA LYS A 61 -8.04 -4.23 18.81
C LYS A 61 -8.00 -4.50 17.31
N LYS A 62 -8.73 -5.49 16.81
CA LYS A 62 -8.81 -5.75 15.36
C LYS A 62 -9.64 -4.65 14.67
N VAL A 63 -9.18 -4.15 13.53
CA VAL A 63 -9.87 -3.10 12.75
C VAL A 63 -10.14 -3.54 11.31
N SER A 64 -11.33 -3.23 10.80
CA SER A 64 -11.85 -3.75 9.51
C SER A 64 -11.49 -2.89 8.29
N LYS A 65 -10.76 -1.78 8.47
CA LYS A 65 -10.43 -0.84 7.39
C LYS A 65 -8.98 -0.41 7.49
N ILE A 66 -8.18 -0.84 6.53
CA ILE A 66 -7.15 0.03 5.98
C ILE A 66 -7.92 1.00 5.08
N THR A 67 -8.18 2.22 5.54
CA THR A 67 -8.55 3.30 4.61
C THR A 67 -7.35 3.51 3.70
N SER A 68 -7.49 3.01 2.47
CA SER A 68 -6.50 2.88 1.41
C SER A 68 -5.96 4.20 0.83
N LYS A 69 -5.78 5.23 1.67
CA LYS A 69 -5.06 6.45 1.30
C LYS A 69 -3.60 6.45 1.74
N ASP A 70 -3.21 5.65 2.74
CA ASP A 70 -1.87 5.70 3.34
C ASP A 70 -1.27 4.31 3.63
N ALA A 71 -1.20 3.44 2.62
CA ALA A 71 -0.15 2.42 2.63
C ALA A 71 1.17 3.17 2.35
N PHE A 72 1.76 3.76 3.38
CA PHE A 72 2.96 4.58 3.22
C PHE A 72 4.08 3.67 2.70
N LEU A 73 4.46 3.86 1.44
CA LEU A 73 5.63 3.22 0.86
C LEU A 73 6.82 3.55 1.75
N GLN A 74 7.68 2.56 2.01
CA GLN A 74 8.90 2.82 2.77
C GLN A 74 9.74 3.85 2.00
N ASN A 75 10.22 4.86 2.73
CA ASN A 75 10.97 5.98 2.18
C ASN A 75 12.47 5.77 2.44
N LYS A 76 13.29 6.04 1.41
CA LYS A 76 14.75 5.87 1.41
C LYS A 76 15.50 6.91 2.26
N ASN A 77 14.86 8.01 2.64
CA ASN A 77 15.48 9.12 3.38
C ASN A 77 16.25 8.71 4.65
N THR A 78 15.74 7.73 5.41
CA THR A 78 16.42 7.25 6.63
C THR A 78 17.71 6.49 6.29
N ILE A 79 17.70 5.71 5.20
CA ILE A 79 18.87 4.99 4.71
C ILE A 79 19.91 5.98 4.15
N ASP A 80 19.46 7.00 3.42
CA ASP A 80 20.34 8.06 2.90
C ASP A 80 21.06 8.80 4.04
N ALA A 81 20.33 9.16 5.10
CA ALA A 81 20.91 9.78 6.29
C ALA A 81 21.91 8.85 6.99
N TRP A 82 21.59 7.56 7.10
CA TRP A 82 22.49 6.55 7.65
C TRP A 82 23.78 6.42 6.83
N LEU A 83 23.70 6.34 5.49
CA LEU A 83 24.87 6.23 4.62
C LEU A 83 25.81 7.42 4.79
N LYS A 84 25.24 8.63 4.79
CA LYS A 84 26.01 9.86 5.01
C LYS A 84 26.75 9.83 6.34
N GLN A 85 26.03 9.56 7.44
CA GLN A 85 26.62 9.52 8.78
C GLN A 85 27.66 8.39 8.92
N SER A 86 27.40 7.23 8.34
CA SER A 86 28.32 6.09 8.36
C SER A 86 29.63 6.42 7.64
N ASN A 87 29.55 7.05 6.46
CA ASN A 87 30.73 7.49 5.71
C ASN A 87 31.54 8.55 6.47
N GLU A 88 30.88 9.56 7.05
CA GLU A 88 31.54 10.58 7.88
C GLU A 88 32.28 9.97 9.09
N ASN A 89 31.66 9.01 9.77
CA ASN A 89 32.28 8.31 10.91
C ASN A 89 33.53 7.52 10.50
N ILE A 90 33.50 6.85 9.35
CA ILE A 90 34.64 6.08 8.83
C ILE A 90 35.80 7.02 8.51
N THR A 91 35.55 8.10 7.77
CA THR A 91 36.58 9.09 7.43
C THR A 91 37.21 9.69 8.70
N ASN A 92 36.41 10.03 9.71
CA ASN A 92 36.92 10.55 10.98
C ASN A 92 37.82 9.54 11.70
N LYS A 93 37.37 8.30 11.86
CA LYS A 93 38.15 7.25 12.51
C LYS A 93 39.47 6.96 11.78
N LEU A 94 39.43 6.88 10.45
CA LEU A 94 40.63 6.65 9.65
C LEU A 94 41.61 7.82 9.72
N ASN A 95 41.12 9.06 9.85
CA ASN A 95 41.96 10.23 10.07
C ASN A 95 42.64 10.19 11.44
N GLU A 96 41.92 9.82 12.51
CA GLU A 96 42.49 9.67 13.85
C GLU A 96 43.59 8.60 13.91
N ASP A 97 43.31 7.42 13.34
CA ASP A 97 44.27 6.31 13.26
C ASP A 97 45.50 6.71 12.42
N TYR A 98 45.30 7.37 11.28
CA TYR A 98 46.39 7.86 10.44
C TYR A 98 47.28 8.86 11.18
N ASN A 99 46.68 9.87 11.83
CA ASN A 99 47.41 10.91 12.54
C ASN A 99 48.22 10.35 13.72
N THR A 100 47.65 9.39 14.45
CA THR A 100 48.33 8.71 15.56
C THR A 100 49.57 7.95 15.08
N ASN A 101 49.43 7.20 13.99
CA ASN A 101 50.53 6.45 13.40
C ASN A 101 51.59 7.36 12.77
N LEU A 102 51.18 8.45 12.10
CA LEU A 102 52.08 9.43 11.53
C LEU A 102 52.92 10.12 12.61
N SER A 103 52.30 10.52 13.72
CA SER A 103 52.99 11.11 14.87
C SER A 103 54.04 10.17 15.44
N SER A 104 53.69 8.90 15.63
CA SER A 104 54.59 7.87 16.15
C SER A 104 55.78 7.61 15.20
N LEU A 105 55.52 7.58 13.90
CA LEU A 105 56.54 7.44 12.86
C LEU A 105 57.51 8.63 12.86
N MET A 106 56.99 9.86 12.92
CA MET A 106 57.79 11.08 13.00
C MET A 106 58.65 11.13 14.26
N GLN A 107 58.09 10.76 15.42
CA GLN A 107 58.82 10.74 16.68
C GLN A 107 60.00 9.76 16.62
N THR A 108 59.76 8.55 16.10
CA THR A 108 60.79 7.51 15.95
C THR A 108 61.91 7.98 15.00
N PHE A 109 61.54 8.52 13.84
CA PHE A 109 62.50 9.06 12.88
C PHE A 109 63.36 10.17 13.50
N ASN A 110 62.75 11.15 14.16
CA ASN A 110 63.46 12.28 14.76
C ASN A 110 64.40 11.84 15.89
N THR A 111 63.97 10.88 16.71
CA THR A 111 64.80 10.31 17.78
C THR A 111 66.04 9.62 17.21
N ASN A 112 65.86 8.76 16.21
CA ASN A 112 66.97 8.04 15.58
C ASN A 112 67.91 8.99 14.83
N LYS A 113 67.36 9.99 14.13
CA LYS A 113 68.14 11.03 13.44
C LYS A 113 69.00 11.83 14.42
N ALA A 114 68.44 12.23 15.56
CA ALA A 114 69.18 12.92 16.61
C ALA A 114 70.29 12.03 17.19
N GLY A 115 70.01 10.74 17.42
CA GLY A 115 71.01 9.77 17.86
C GLY A 115 72.21 9.65 16.90
N LEU A 116 71.95 9.49 15.61
CA LEU A 116 73.00 9.42 14.59
C LEU A 116 73.80 10.74 14.48
N LYS A 117 73.14 11.90 14.64
CA LYS A 117 73.82 13.20 14.68
C LYS A 117 74.72 13.38 15.90
N ASN A 118 74.30 12.87 17.06
CA ASN A 118 75.16 12.86 18.24
C ASN A 118 76.36 11.94 18.05
N GLN A 119 76.16 10.76 17.46
CA GLN A 119 77.23 9.83 17.13
C GLN A 119 78.23 10.46 16.14
N GLU A 120 77.77 11.23 15.15
CA GLU A 120 78.63 11.99 14.23
C GLU A 120 79.56 12.93 15.00
N ASN A 121 79.02 13.73 15.92
CA ASN A 121 79.78 14.71 16.70
C ASN A 121 80.79 14.02 17.64
N GLN A 122 80.38 12.95 18.32
CA GLN A 122 81.25 12.15 19.18
C GLN A 122 82.40 11.52 18.38
N THR A 123 82.10 10.89 17.24
CA THR A 123 83.11 10.30 16.35
C THR A 123 84.12 11.36 15.91
N ARG A 124 83.66 12.56 15.53
CA ARG A 124 84.58 13.65 15.16
C ARG A 124 85.51 14.02 16.31
N ALA A 125 84.97 14.23 17.51
CA ALA A 125 85.74 14.62 18.68
C ALA A 125 86.75 13.54 19.11
N GLU A 126 86.35 12.27 19.11
CA GLU A 126 87.21 11.14 19.47
C GLU A 126 88.41 11.01 18.52
N TYR A 127 88.17 11.05 17.21
CA TYR A 127 89.27 10.96 16.23
C TYR A 127 90.14 12.21 16.20
N ASP A 128 89.57 13.42 16.36
CA ASP A 128 90.35 14.66 16.45
C ASP A 128 91.29 14.62 17.66
N LYS A 129 90.81 14.13 18.81
CA LYS A 129 91.64 13.91 19.99
C LYS A 129 92.70 12.84 19.76
N ALA A 130 92.34 11.68 19.23
CA ALA A 130 93.30 10.60 18.98
C ALA A 130 94.43 11.00 18.01
N ILE A 131 94.10 11.81 16.99
CA ILE A 131 95.09 12.39 16.08
C ILE A 131 96.03 13.33 16.82
N GLN A 132 95.49 14.19 17.69
CA GLN A 132 96.31 15.12 18.47
C GLN A 132 97.22 14.36 19.45
N ASP A 133 96.66 13.42 20.21
CA ASP A 133 97.41 12.55 21.13
C ASP A 133 98.52 11.79 20.39
N SER A 134 98.27 11.32 19.16
CA SER A 134 99.30 10.67 18.33
C SER A 134 100.44 11.61 17.94
N LYS A 135 100.17 12.89 17.65
CA LYS A 135 101.20 13.88 17.32
C LYS A 135 102.04 14.23 18.55
N ASP A 136 101.37 14.45 19.67
CA ASP A 136 102.01 14.79 20.93
C ASP A 136 102.89 13.64 21.41
N GLN A 137 102.41 12.40 21.33
CA GLN A 137 103.20 11.20 21.66
C GLN A 137 104.46 11.11 20.80
N SER A 138 104.37 11.31 19.48
CA SER A 138 105.54 11.24 18.61
C SER A 138 106.56 12.34 18.89
N TYR A 139 106.11 13.51 19.34
CA TYR A 139 107.00 14.56 19.81
C TYR A 139 107.71 14.17 21.11
N TYR A 140 106.99 13.62 22.10
CA TYR A 140 107.58 13.15 23.34
C TYR A 140 108.58 11.99 23.10
N ASP A 141 108.20 10.99 22.28
CA ASP A 141 109.07 9.87 21.92
C ASP A 141 110.36 10.35 21.24
N ALA A 142 110.26 11.33 20.34
CA ALA A 142 111.42 11.93 19.67
C ALA A 142 112.34 12.65 20.66
N GLN A 143 111.78 13.42 21.60
CA GLN A 143 112.56 14.09 22.64
C GLN A 143 113.24 13.10 23.60
N GLU A 144 112.52 12.06 24.06
CA GLU A 144 113.09 11.03 24.91
C GLU A 144 114.22 10.28 24.22
N THR A 145 114.07 10.00 22.92
CA THR A 145 115.13 9.36 22.12
C THR A 145 116.39 10.22 22.06
N ILE A 146 116.24 11.54 21.86
CA ILE A 146 117.38 12.49 21.84
C ILE A 146 118.04 12.58 23.22
N LEU A 147 117.24 12.74 24.28
CA LEU A 147 117.73 12.84 25.66
C LEU A 147 118.42 11.55 26.12
N GLY A 148 117.87 10.38 25.77
CA GLY A 148 118.45 9.07 26.06
C GLY A 148 119.79 8.88 25.37
N ALA A 149 119.91 9.27 24.10
CA ALA A 149 121.18 9.23 23.38
C ALA A 149 122.24 10.15 24.03
N ALA A 150 121.84 11.35 24.45
CA ALA A 150 122.71 12.28 25.17
C ALA A 150 123.17 11.72 26.54
N ARG A 151 122.25 11.10 27.31
CA ARG A 151 122.57 10.47 28.61
C ARG A 151 123.53 9.28 28.49
N ASN A 152 123.44 8.52 27.40
CA ASN A 152 124.28 7.35 27.15
C ASN A 152 125.61 7.66 26.46
N GLY A 153 125.99 8.94 26.35
CA GLY A 153 127.28 9.35 25.78
C GLY A 153 127.43 9.11 24.28
N ILE A 154 126.31 8.94 23.56
CA ILE A 154 126.34 8.81 22.10
C ILE A 154 126.69 10.18 21.50
N SER A 155 127.97 10.39 21.20
CA SER A 155 128.51 11.62 20.60
C SER A 155 128.02 11.87 19.15
N ASN A 156 127.49 10.84 18.49
CA ASN A 156 127.07 10.91 17.10
C ASN A 156 125.61 11.41 16.99
N GLY A 157 125.43 12.73 16.94
CA GLY A 157 124.13 13.38 16.83
C GLY A 157 123.25 12.88 15.67
N MET A 158 123.84 12.26 14.64
CA MET A 158 123.11 11.64 13.54
C MET A 158 122.26 10.43 13.97
N LEU A 159 122.71 9.62 14.93
CA LEU A 159 121.96 8.44 15.40
C LEU A 159 120.77 8.85 16.29
N ALA A 160 120.98 9.83 17.18
CA ALA A 160 119.91 10.41 17.99
C ALA A 160 118.83 11.06 17.12
N GLN A 161 119.26 11.80 16.08
CA GLN A 161 118.35 12.42 15.11
C GLN A 161 117.61 11.38 14.27
N ALA A 162 118.25 10.29 13.86
CA ALA A 162 117.60 9.22 13.11
C ALA A 162 116.50 8.52 13.93
N GLY A 163 116.75 8.30 15.23
CA GLY A 163 115.74 7.77 16.15
C GLY A 163 114.54 8.71 16.32
N ALA A 164 114.80 10.01 16.51
CA ALA A 164 113.74 11.02 16.55
C ALA A 164 112.93 11.09 15.25
N ASN A 165 113.59 11.05 14.09
CA ASN A 165 112.92 11.02 12.78
C ASN A 165 112.05 9.76 12.61
N SER A 166 112.48 8.61 13.15
CA SER A 166 111.70 7.38 13.14
C SER A 166 110.41 7.50 13.96
N ALA A 167 110.47 8.15 15.14
CA ALA A 167 109.29 8.43 15.98
C ALA A 167 108.30 9.37 15.28
N PHE A 168 108.78 10.41 14.60
CA PHE A 168 107.92 11.27 13.78
C PHE A 168 107.31 10.53 12.59
N TYR A 169 108.06 9.65 11.94
CA TYR A 169 107.56 8.85 10.81
C TYR A 169 106.46 7.87 11.23
N SER A 170 106.68 7.12 12.32
CA SER A 170 105.67 6.19 12.85
C SER A 170 104.41 6.93 13.32
N GLY A 171 104.59 8.08 13.98
CA GLY A 171 103.52 9.01 14.34
C GLY A 171 102.70 9.53 13.16
N GLY A 172 103.40 9.96 12.11
CA GLY A 172 102.78 10.43 10.87
C GLY A 172 101.95 9.34 10.20
N LYS A 173 102.44 8.09 10.18
CA LYS A 173 101.69 6.94 9.68
C LYS A 173 100.42 6.71 10.52
N ARG A 174 100.54 6.64 11.85
CA ARG A 174 99.40 6.44 12.76
C ARG A 174 98.36 7.54 12.62
N THR A 175 98.78 8.80 12.52
CA THR A 175 97.90 9.95 12.30
C THR A 175 97.15 9.83 10.97
N THR A 176 97.82 9.39 9.92
CA THR A 176 97.22 9.17 8.60
C THR A 176 96.17 8.05 8.63
N ASP A 177 96.48 6.95 9.33
CA ASP A 177 95.56 5.83 9.49
C ASP A 177 94.32 6.25 10.31
N LEU A 178 94.49 6.98 11.42
CA LEU A 178 93.37 7.55 12.20
C LEU A 178 92.50 8.51 11.37
N ALA A 179 93.09 9.32 10.49
CA ALA A 179 92.33 10.19 9.60
C ALA A 179 91.50 9.39 8.58
N ARG A 180 92.04 8.29 8.05
CA ARG A 180 91.32 7.37 7.15
C ARG A 180 90.17 6.66 7.86
N ASP A 181 90.41 6.19 9.08
CA ASP A 181 89.41 5.50 9.91
C ASP A 181 88.27 6.44 10.28
N ARG A 182 88.58 7.70 10.63
CA ARG A 182 87.59 8.75 10.85
C ARG A 182 86.66 8.92 9.64
N ILE A 183 87.22 9.03 8.43
CA ILE A 183 86.43 9.20 7.20
C ILE A 183 85.51 7.98 7.01
N THR A 184 86.03 6.78 7.22
CA THR A 184 85.26 5.53 7.09
C THR A 184 84.11 5.48 8.10
N ALA A 185 84.37 5.81 9.36
CA ALA A 185 83.35 5.85 10.42
C ALA A 185 82.26 6.89 10.13
N LEU A 186 82.64 8.10 9.69
CA LEU A 186 81.67 9.14 9.33
C LEU A 186 80.84 8.75 8.10
N ASN A 187 81.45 8.13 7.09
CA ASN A 187 80.73 7.63 5.92
C ASN A 187 79.67 6.57 6.29
N ASN A 188 79.98 5.69 7.25
CA ASN A 188 79.00 4.72 7.76
C ASN A 188 77.82 5.42 8.44
N ILE A 189 78.07 6.46 9.24
CA ILE A 189 77.00 7.26 9.87
C ILE A 189 76.13 7.96 8.82
N TYR A 190 76.74 8.55 7.78
CA TYR A 190 76.00 9.19 6.69
C TYR A 190 75.18 8.19 5.88
N THR A 191 75.71 6.99 5.64
CA THR A 191 74.97 5.90 5.01
C THR A 191 73.75 5.52 5.85
N ASN A 192 73.92 5.37 7.16
CA ASN A 192 72.81 5.07 8.08
C ASN A 192 71.75 6.18 8.11
N LEU A 193 72.15 7.46 8.06
CA LEU A 193 71.21 8.59 7.96
C LEU A 193 70.40 8.55 6.66
N ASN A 194 71.04 8.21 5.53
CA ASN A 194 70.36 8.08 4.25
C ASN A 194 69.37 6.91 4.27
N THR A 195 69.78 5.74 4.77
CA THR A 195 68.90 4.57 4.93
C THR A 195 67.72 4.88 5.87
N LEU A 196 67.95 5.56 6.99
CA LEU A 196 66.89 5.99 7.91
C LEU A 196 65.85 6.88 7.21
N THR A 197 66.32 7.82 6.38
CA THR A 197 65.44 8.72 5.62
C THR A 197 64.66 7.98 4.55
N GLN A 198 65.29 7.05 3.84
CA GLN A 198 64.61 6.19 2.87
C GLN A 198 63.52 5.34 3.52
N ASN A 199 63.84 4.68 4.64
CA ASN A 199 62.89 3.85 5.37
C ASN A 199 61.71 4.67 5.89
N TYR A 200 61.96 5.88 6.43
CA TYR A 200 60.88 6.79 6.84
C TYR A 200 59.94 7.13 5.68
N ASN A 201 60.47 7.45 4.50
CA ASN A 201 59.66 7.76 3.32
C ASN A 201 58.86 6.55 2.82
N ILE A 202 59.44 5.35 2.87
CA ILE A 202 58.75 4.10 2.53
C ILE A 202 57.58 3.88 3.51
N SER A 203 57.84 3.92 4.82
CA SER A 203 56.81 3.73 5.84
C SER A 203 55.71 4.79 5.77
N LEU A 204 56.04 6.05 5.44
CA LEU A 204 55.05 7.10 5.22
C LEU A 204 54.14 6.76 4.03
N SER A 205 54.72 6.37 2.89
CA SER A 205 53.94 5.98 1.71
C SER A 205 53.06 4.74 1.97
N GLU A 206 53.56 3.76 2.72
CA GLU A 206 52.80 2.58 3.12
C GLU A 206 51.63 2.95 4.03
N LEU A 207 51.84 3.88 4.97
CA LEU A 207 50.79 4.38 5.85
C LEU A 207 49.67 5.07 5.06
N GLU A 208 50.02 5.94 4.10
CA GLU A 208 49.06 6.61 3.21
C GLU A 208 48.29 5.62 2.35
N LYS A 209 48.98 4.65 1.73
CA LYS A 209 48.34 3.59 0.94
C LYS A 209 47.39 2.74 1.78
N SER A 210 47.80 2.37 2.99
CA SER A 210 46.98 1.59 3.92
C SER A 210 45.72 2.34 4.33
N LYS A 211 45.81 3.64 4.60
CA LYS A 211 44.65 4.50 4.87
C LYS A 211 43.67 4.50 3.69
N LEU A 212 44.16 4.79 2.47
CA LEU A 212 43.34 4.85 1.27
C LEU A 212 42.67 3.50 0.96
N ALA A 213 43.39 2.39 1.11
CA ALA A 213 42.84 1.06 0.88
C ALA A 213 41.73 0.72 1.87
N LYS A 214 41.91 1.05 3.15
CA LYS A 214 40.87 0.88 4.18
C LYS A 214 39.65 1.76 3.92
N GLU A 215 39.88 3.03 3.56
CA GLU A 215 38.79 3.96 3.22
C GLU A 215 37.95 3.43 2.06
N LEU A 216 38.60 3.00 0.98
CA LEU A 216 37.91 2.44 -0.18
C LEU A 216 37.10 1.19 0.17
N SER A 217 37.68 0.26 0.92
CA SER A 217 37.00 -0.97 1.34
C SER A 217 35.76 -0.65 2.18
N MET A 218 35.89 0.19 3.19
CA MET A 218 34.80 0.46 4.13
C MET A 218 33.69 1.30 3.50
N LEU A 219 34.01 2.24 2.61
CA LEU A 219 33.01 2.99 1.84
C LEU A 219 32.27 2.08 0.85
N SER A 220 32.97 1.13 0.22
CA SER A 220 32.35 0.11 -0.63
C SER A 220 31.39 -0.78 0.14
N ASP A 221 31.79 -1.24 1.34
CA ASP A 221 30.93 -2.06 2.20
C ASP A 221 29.65 -1.30 2.62
N ASN A 222 29.77 -0.02 2.99
CA ASN A 222 28.63 0.84 3.26
C ASN A 222 27.72 1.00 2.04
N GLN A 223 28.29 1.17 0.85
CA GLN A 223 27.53 1.31 -0.39
C GLN A 223 26.78 0.02 -0.75
N LEU A 224 27.38 -1.15 -0.52
CA LEU A 224 26.74 -2.45 -0.66
C LEU A 224 25.56 -2.59 0.30
N ALA A 225 25.78 -2.32 1.59
CA ALA A 225 24.72 -2.37 2.59
C ALA A 225 23.58 -1.37 2.30
N TYR A 226 23.90 -0.18 1.77
CA TYR A 226 22.91 0.78 1.29
C TYR A 226 22.05 0.19 0.16
N LEU A 227 22.68 -0.36 -0.87
CA LEU A 227 21.98 -0.94 -2.02
C LEU A 227 21.08 -2.10 -1.60
N GLU A 228 21.54 -2.98 -0.71
CA GLU A 228 20.74 -4.08 -0.16
C GLU A 228 19.48 -3.57 0.56
N GLN A 229 19.62 -2.56 1.42
CA GLN A 229 18.48 -2.00 2.15
C GLN A 229 17.50 -1.28 1.21
N VAL A 230 18.00 -0.53 0.23
CA VAL A 230 17.17 0.13 -0.78
C VAL A 230 16.40 -0.88 -1.62
N MET A 231 17.03 -1.98 -2.04
CA MET A 231 16.36 -3.05 -2.78
C MET A 231 15.26 -3.73 -1.94
N ASN A 232 15.50 -3.93 -0.64
CA ASN A 232 14.48 -4.48 0.25
C ASN A 232 13.27 -3.55 0.38
N ILE A 233 13.50 -2.23 0.44
CA ILE A 233 12.42 -1.22 0.39
C ILE A 233 11.64 -1.30 -0.92
N ASP A 234 12.34 -1.35 -2.05
CA ASP A 234 11.68 -1.37 -3.37
C ASP A 234 10.87 -2.66 -3.57
N THR A 235 11.39 -3.80 -3.10
CA THR A 235 10.68 -5.09 -3.12
C THR A 235 9.42 -5.02 -2.26
N TYR A 236 9.54 -4.55 -1.02
CA TYR A 236 8.40 -4.34 -0.13
C TYR A 236 7.34 -3.43 -0.76
N ASN A 237 7.75 -2.30 -1.33
CA ASN A 237 6.86 -1.35 -1.98
C ASN A 237 6.13 -1.97 -3.17
N THR A 238 6.82 -2.79 -3.96
CA THR A 238 6.25 -3.53 -5.09
C THR A 238 5.20 -4.54 -4.63
N ASP A 239 5.48 -5.32 -3.59
CA ASP A 239 4.55 -6.30 -3.04
C ASP A 239 3.26 -5.66 -2.50
N VAL A 240 3.40 -4.52 -1.80
CA VAL A 240 2.26 -3.73 -1.32
C VAL A 240 1.40 -3.24 -2.48
N LEU A 241 2.01 -2.69 -3.54
CA LEU A 241 1.29 -2.21 -4.73
C LEU A 241 0.55 -3.36 -5.45
N ASN A 242 1.19 -4.54 -5.54
CA ASN A 242 0.57 -5.73 -6.13
C ASN A 242 -0.64 -6.20 -5.31
N SER A 243 -0.53 -6.24 -3.98
CA SER A 243 -1.63 -6.62 -3.08
C SER A 243 -2.83 -5.66 -3.18
N ILE A 244 -2.57 -4.34 -3.24
CA ILE A 244 -3.61 -3.32 -3.43
C ILE A 244 -4.32 -3.53 -4.77
N THR A 245 -3.56 -3.79 -5.84
CA THR A 245 -4.11 -4.01 -7.18
C THR A 245 -5.00 -5.25 -7.22
N GLN A 246 -4.57 -6.37 -6.65
CA GLN A 246 -5.37 -7.60 -6.56
C GLN A 246 -6.66 -7.39 -5.76
N THR A 247 -6.58 -6.67 -4.63
CA THR A 247 -7.74 -6.37 -3.79
C THR A 247 -8.76 -5.53 -4.54
N ARG A 248 -8.31 -4.50 -5.28
CA ARG A 248 -9.21 -3.68 -6.12
C ARG A 248 -9.91 -4.54 -7.17
N GLN A 249 -9.17 -5.39 -7.88
CA GLN A 249 -9.76 -6.28 -8.90
C GLN A 249 -10.83 -7.21 -8.30
N GLN A 250 -10.59 -7.77 -7.11
CA GLN A 250 -11.59 -8.60 -6.42
C GLN A 250 -12.83 -7.81 -6.02
N GLN A 251 -12.67 -6.58 -5.53
CA GLN A 251 -13.81 -5.72 -5.18
C GLN A 251 -14.63 -5.33 -6.40
N GLU A 252 -13.97 -4.98 -7.51
CA GLU A 252 -14.64 -4.71 -8.79
C GLU A 252 -15.43 -5.93 -9.25
N TRP A 253 -14.83 -7.13 -9.21
CA TRP A 253 -15.51 -8.37 -9.55
C TRP A 253 -16.72 -8.67 -8.66
N GLN A 254 -16.58 -8.55 -7.33
CA GLN A 254 -17.70 -8.73 -6.40
C GLN A 254 -18.82 -7.71 -6.62
N SER A 255 -18.47 -6.47 -6.94
CA SER A 255 -19.45 -5.42 -7.23
C SER A 255 -20.21 -5.69 -8.54
N ALA A 256 -19.52 -6.24 -9.55
CA ALA A 256 -20.12 -6.64 -10.81
C ALA A 256 -21.07 -7.84 -10.62
N GLU A 257 -20.69 -8.84 -9.83
CA GLU A 257 -21.56 -9.99 -9.53
C GLU A 257 -22.80 -9.54 -8.73
N ALA A 258 -22.62 -8.69 -7.70
CA ALA A 258 -23.74 -8.13 -6.95
C ALA A 258 -24.66 -7.22 -7.79
N GLN A 259 -24.13 -6.62 -8.86
CA GLN A 259 -24.96 -5.88 -9.82
C GLN A 259 -25.77 -6.84 -10.70
N LYS A 260 -25.14 -7.90 -11.19
CA LYS A 260 -25.80 -8.93 -11.98
C LYS A 260 -26.92 -9.62 -11.19
N ASP A 261 -26.69 -9.96 -9.92
CA ASP A 261 -27.71 -10.52 -9.02
C ASP A 261 -28.90 -9.57 -8.84
N ARG A 262 -28.63 -8.26 -8.73
CA ARG A 262 -29.68 -7.23 -8.65
C ARG A 262 -30.49 -7.15 -9.94
N ASP A 263 -29.83 -7.19 -11.09
CA ASP A 263 -30.47 -7.15 -12.39
C ASP A 263 -31.33 -8.42 -12.64
N GLU A 264 -30.87 -9.59 -12.20
CA GLU A 264 -31.64 -10.84 -12.24
C GLU A 264 -32.85 -10.80 -11.31
N ALA A 265 -32.69 -10.35 -10.06
CA ALA A 265 -33.80 -10.18 -9.12
C ALA A 265 -34.83 -9.14 -9.61
N GLN A 266 -34.39 -8.14 -10.38
CA GLN A 266 -35.27 -7.18 -11.04
C GLN A 266 -36.10 -7.85 -12.14
N LYS A 267 -35.47 -8.65 -13.00
CA LYS A 267 -36.16 -9.42 -14.05
C LYS A 267 -37.20 -10.39 -13.48
N ASP A 268 -36.85 -11.09 -12.39
CA ASP A 268 -37.78 -12.00 -11.72
C ASP A 268 -38.98 -11.28 -11.12
N ARG A 269 -38.77 -10.12 -10.50
CA ARG A 269 -39.88 -9.27 -10.02
C ARG A 269 -40.78 -8.80 -11.16
N ASP A 270 -40.20 -8.38 -12.28
CA ASP A 270 -40.96 -7.99 -13.47
C ASP A 270 -41.77 -9.17 -14.04
N LEU A 271 -41.20 -10.37 -14.05
CA LEU A 271 -41.89 -11.59 -14.46
C LEU A 271 -43.06 -11.92 -13.52
N GLN A 272 -42.86 -11.86 -12.20
CA GLN A 272 -43.93 -12.07 -11.22
C GLN A 272 -45.07 -11.06 -11.36
N LEU A 273 -44.73 -9.77 -11.53
CA LEU A 273 -45.73 -8.72 -11.78
C LEU A 273 -46.50 -8.95 -13.09
N ARG A 274 -45.85 -9.52 -14.11
CA ARG A 274 -46.51 -9.87 -15.37
C ARG A 274 -47.45 -11.06 -15.20
N LEU A 275 -47.04 -12.11 -14.49
CA LEU A 275 -47.88 -13.27 -14.17
C LEU A 275 -49.09 -12.89 -13.31
N ALA A 276 -48.90 -12.05 -12.28
CA ALA A 276 -49.99 -11.55 -11.44
C ALA A 276 -51.02 -10.76 -12.27
N ARG A 277 -50.57 -9.93 -13.22
CA ARG A 277 -51.46 -9.23 -14.16
C ARG A 277 -52.26 -10.19 -15.03
N ILE A 278 -51.63 -11.24 -15.56
CA ILE A 278 -52.31 -12.27 -16.36
C ILE A 278 -53.37 -13.01 -15.51
N ASN A 279 -53.02 -13.41 -14.29
CA ASN A 279 -53.95 -14.11 -13.39
C ASN A 279 -55.15 -13.22 -13.00
N ASN A 280 -54.91 -11.94 -12.70
CA ASN A 280 -56.01 -11.00 -12.45
C ASN A 280 -56.93 -10.87 -13.66
N TYR A 281 -56.38 -10.72 -14.87
CA TYR A 281 -57.17 -10.71 -16.10
C TYR A 281 -58.01 -11.98 -16.25
N TYR A 282 -57.42 -13.14 -16.03
CA TYR A 282 -58.12 -14.43 -16.14
C TYR A 282 -59.25 -14.57 -15.10
N ASN A 283 -59.00 -14.18 -13.84
CA ASN A 283 -59.99 -14.23 -12.77
C ASN A 283 -61.16 -13.26 -13.03
N THR A 284 -60.88 -12.05 -13.52
CA THR A 284 -61.93 -11.11 -13.93
C THR A 284 -62.78 -11.70 -15.04
N ARG A 285 -62.15 -12.32 -16.05
CA ARG A 285 -62.89 -12.95 -17.16
C ARG A 285 -63.77 -14.11 -16.67
N LYS A 286 -63.21 -14.99 -15.83
CA LYS A 286 -63.96 -16.10 -15.22
C LYS A 286 -65.17 -15.60 -14.41
N SER A 287 -65.02 -14.52 -13.64
CA SER A 287 -66.13 -13.93 -12.89
C SER A 287 -67.22 -13.33 -13.79
N GLN A 288 -66.84 -12.82 -14.97
CA GLN A 288 -67.80 -12.33 -15.96
C GLN A 288 -68.55 -13.50 -16.62
N ASP A 289 -67.84 -14.59 -16.93
CA ASP A 289 -68.45 -15.79 -17.50
C ASP A 289 -69.42 -16.45 -16.50
N GLU A 290 -69.05 -16.58 -15.22
CA GLU A 290 -69.94 -17.08 -14.16
C GLU A 290 -71.16 -16.18 -13.93
N ALA A 291 -71.01 -14.86 -14.08
CA ALA A 291 -72.13 -13.91 -14.00
C ALA A 291 -73.08 -14.05 -15.19
N ALA A 292 -72.54 -14.26 -16.40
CA ALA A 292 -73.33 -14.51 -17.61
C ALA A 292 -74.10 -15.84 -17.50
N GLU A 293 -73.47 -16.89 -16.96
CA GLU A 293 -74.07 -18.22 -16.79
C GLU A 293 -75.25 -18.18 -15.80
N LYS A 294 -75.11 -17.47 -14.66
CA LYS A 294 -76.21 -17.26 -13.71
C LYS A 294 -77.38 -16.51 -14.31
N GLU A 295 -77.12 -15.54 -15.19
CA GLU A 295 -78.19 -14.79 -15.84
C GLU A 295 -78.95 -15.65 -16.86
N LEU A 296 -78.23 -16.53 -17.57
CA LEU A 296 -78.81 -17.53 -18.46
C LEU A 296 -79.67 -18.54 -17.70
N GLN A 297 -79.23 -18.94 -16.50
CA GLN A 297 -79.95 -19.88 -15.64
C GLN A 297 -81.29 -19.30 -15.14
N LYS A 298 -81.32 -18.01 -14.77
CA LYS A 298 -82.58 -17.30 -14.42
C LYS A 298 -83.55 -17.23 -15.60
N GLN A 299 -83.05 -17.08 -16.82
CA GLN A 299 -83.89 -17.07 -18.02
C GLN A 299 -84.51 -18.46 -18.27
N ALA A 300 -83.75 -19.54 -18.07
CA ALA A 300 -84.25 -20.91 -18.20
C ALA A 300 -85.32 -21.25 -17.14
N GLU A 301 -85.12 -20.88 -15.87
CA GLU A 301 -86.12 -21.11 -14.80
C GLU A 301 -87.45 -20.39 -15.08
N MET A 302 -87.43 -19.23 -15.74
CA MET A 302 -88.66 -18.53 -16.15
C MET A 302 -89.37 -19.17 -17.32
N ALA A 303 -88.62 -19.70 -18.29
CA ALA A 303 -89.22 -20.45 -19.38
C ALA A 303 -90.00 -21.67 -18.85
N ASP A 304 -89.46 -22.34 -17.83
CA ASP A 304 -90.13 -23.45 -17.14
C ASP A 304 -91.33 -22.99 -16.30
N LEU A 305 -91.22 -21.88 -15.56
CA LEU A 305 -92.34 -21.29 -14.80
C LEU A 305 -93.49 -20.87 -15.71
N TYR A 306 -93.16 -20.35 -16.90
CA TYR A 306 -94.11 -19.97 -17.94
C TYR A 306 -94.79 -21.19 -18.58
N ALA A 307 -94.02 -22.23 -18.90
CA ALA A 307 -94.54 -23.45 -19.53
C ALA A 307 -95.41 -24.30 -18.60
N GLY A 308 -95.12 -24.33 -17.29
CA GLY A 308 -95.71 -25.29 -16.37
C GLY A 308 -96.97 -24.85 -15.62
N GLN A 309 -97.12 -23.56 -15.26
CA GLN A 309 -98.16 -23.14 -14.29
C GLN A 309 -99.28 -22.26 -14.85
N TYR A 310 -99.06 -21.57 -15.98
CA TYR A 310 -99.99 -20.52 -16.44
C TYR A 310 -100.50 -20.71 -17.87
N ASN A 311 -100.01 -21.72 -18.59
CA ASN A 311 -100.38 -21.97 -19.98
C ASN A 311 -101.89 -22.26 -20.17
N ASP A 312 -102.54 -22.88 -19.18
CA ASP A 312 -103.98 -23.21 -19.29
C ASP A 312 -104.93 -22.08 -18.86
N LYS A 313 -104.39 -20.96 -18.35
CA LYS A 313 -105.18 -19.86 -17.75
C LYS A 313 -105.08 -18.54 -18.52
N LEU A 314 -104.32 -18.52 -19.62
CA LEU A 314 -104.08 -17.34 -20.45
C LEU A 314 -104.69 -17.54 -21.84
N THR A 315 -105.16 -16.47 -22.46
CA THR A 315 -105.58 -16.50 -23.88
C THR A 315 -104.38 -16.55 -24.81
N ASP A 316 -104.56 -16.99 -26.05
CA ASP A 316 -103.45 -17.10 -27.02
C ASP A 316 -102.77 -15.74 -27.32
N ASP A 317 -103.53 -14.64 -27.25
CA ASP A 317 -102.99 -13.28 -27.36
C ASP A 317 -102.10 -12.93 -26.16
N GLN A 318 -102.56 -13.22 -24.94
CA GLN A 318 -101.77 -13.00 -23.71
C GLN A 318 -100.51 -13.86 -23.69
N LYS A 319 -100.58 -15.08 -24.24
CA LYS A 319 -99.42 -15.96 -24.38
C LYS A 319 -98.40 -15.44 -25.37
N SER A 320 -98.87 -14.90 -26.49
CA SER A 320 -97.99 -14.34 -27.52
C SER A 320 -97.27 -13.09 -27.01
N GLU A 321 -97.97 -12.24 -26.27
CA GLU A 321 -97.41 -11.04 -25.66
C GLU A 321 -96.39 -11.37 -24.57
N LEU A 322 -96.69 -12.32 -23.67
CA LEU A 322 -95.74 -12.74 -22.64
C LEU A 322 -94.52 -13.47 -23.24
N ALA A 323 -94.71 -14.29 -24.29
CA ALA A 323 -93.59 -14.92 -25.00
C ALA A 323 -92.69 -13.87 -25.66
N TYR A 324 -93.27 -12.82 -26.25
CA TYR A 324 -92.51 -11.69 -26.79
C TYR A 324 -91.73 -10.94 -25.69
N MET A 325 -92.39 -10.60 -24.58
CA MET A 325 -91.74 -9.91 -23.46
C MET A 325 -90.58 -10.75 -22.89
N ILE A 326 -90.75 -12.06 -22.74
CA ILE A 326 -89.69 -12.98 -22.27
C ILE A 326 -88.53 -13.02 -23.27
N ALA A 327 -88.81 -13.12 -24.58
CA ALA A 327 -87.80 -13.13 -25.62
C ALA A 327 -87.01 -11.81 -25.71
N MET A 328 -87.58 -10.71 -25.21
CA MET A 328 -86.96 -9.38 -25.22
C MET A 328 -86.19 -9.01 -23.94
N ILE A 329 -86.22 -9.86 -22.89
CA ILE A 329 -85.40 -9.68 -21.68
C ILE A 329 -83.89 -9.65 -21.98
N PRO A 330 -83.31 -10.53 -22.81
CA PRO A 330 -81.88 -10.52 -23.12
C PRO A 330 -81.41 -9.23 -23.82
N TYR A 331 -82.33 -8.54 -24.49
CA TYR A 331 -82.07 -7.29 -25.20
C TYR A 331 -82.30 -6.05 -24.31
N GLY A 332 -82.69 -6.25 -23.05
CA GLY A 332 -82.88 -5.18 -22.05
C GLY A 332 -84.16 -4.37 -22.22
N GLU A 333 -85.08 -4.75 -23.12
CA GLU A 333 -86.32 -4.00 -23.36
C GLU A 333 -87.38 -4.24 -22.28
N TYR A 334 -87.35 -5.40 -21.62
CA TYR A 334 -88.23 -5.73 -20.50
C TYR A 334 -87.41 -6.24 -19.31
N SER A 335 -87.75 -5.77 -18.11
CA SER A 335 -87.17 -6.34 -16.90
C SER A 335 -87.96 -7.56 -16.44
N TYR A 336 -87.26 -8.46 -15.75
CA TYR A 336 -87.85 -9.63 -15.12
C TYR A 336 -89.07 -9.27 -14.22
N ASP A 337 -88.98 -8.18 -13.48
CA ASP A 337 -90.08 -7.68 -12.63
C ASP A 337 -91.25 -7.11 -13.44
N ALA A 338 -91.02 -6.62 -14.67
CA ALA A 338 -92.09 -6.19 -15.56
C ALA A 338 -92.90 -7.39 -16.07
N VAL A 339 -92.24 -8.49 -16.46
CA VAL A 339 -92.93 -9.71 -16.91
C VAL A 339 -93.72 -10.37 -15.79
N LYS A 340 -93.15 -10.47 -14.57
CA LYS A 340 -93.88 -10.98 -13.40
C LYS A 340 -95.14 -10.17 -13.07
N ARG A 341 -95.04 -8.84 -13.13
CA ARG A 341 -96.20 -7.95 -12.92
C ARG A 341 -97.27 -8.12 -13.99
N GLN A 342 -96.87 -8.33 -15.25
CA GLN A 342 -97.83 -8.54 -16.33
C GLN A 342 -98.60 -9.85 -16.18
N ILE A 343 -97.91 -10.96 -15.83
CA ILE A 343 -98.55 -12.24 -15.49
C ILE A 343 -99.55 -12.06 -14.35
N ALA A 344 -99.16 -11.36 -13.29
CA ALA A 344 -100.05 -11.08 -12.15
C ALA A 344 -101.28 -10.25 -12.58
N SER A 345 -101.13 -9.31 -13.50
CA SER A 345 -102.24 -8.49 -14.02
C SER A 345 -103.24 -9.32 -14.84
N TYR A 346 -102.76 -10.28 -15.64
CA TYR A 346 -103.65 -11.17 -16.41
C TYR A 346 -104.41 -12.13 -15.52
N LEU A 347 -103.81 -12.56 -14.41
CA LEU A 347 -104.48 -13.43 -13.44
C LEU A 347 -105.50 -12.67 -12.57
N GLN A 348 -105.32 -11.36 -12.34
CA GLN A 348 -106.28 -10.54 -11.56
C GLN A 348 -107.53 -10.14 -12.37
N ASN A 349 -107.41 -9.90 -13.67
CA ASN A 349 -108.53 -9.42 -14.50
C ASN A 349 -109.52 -10.51 -14.94
N GLY A 350 -109.27 -11.79 -14.67
CA GLY A 350 -110.18 -12.90 -15.01
C GLY A 350 -111.39 -13.08 -14.09
N SER A 351 -111.55 -12.29 -13.00
CA SER A 351 -112.54 -12.57 -11.94
C SER A 351 -113.71 -11.58 -11.78
N GLN A 352 -113.86 -10.52 -12.58
CA GLN A 352 -115.02 -9.63 -12.45
C GLN A 352 -115.62 -9.11 -13.77
N ALA A 353 -116.93 -9.39 -13.88
CA ALA A 353 -118.00 -8.63 -14.52
C ALA A 353 -118.32 -8.83 -16.01
N GLY A 354 -119.34 -9.66 -16.25
CA GLY A 354 -120.46 -9.23 -17.07
C GLY A 354 -121.45 -8.40 -16.24
N ARG A 355 -121.67 -7.13 -16.60
CA ARG A 355 -122.93 -6.36 -16.41
C ARG A 355 -122.81 -4.96 -17.03
N THR A 356 -123.92 -4.51 -17.60
CA THR A 356 -124.18 -3.37 -18.49
C THR A 356 -124.50 -2.03 -17.79
N SER A 357 -124.03 -0.91 -18.39
CA SER A 357 -124.63 0.45 -18.59
C SER A 357 -125.24 1.23 -17.38
N ASN A 358 -125.19 2.58 -17.21
CA ASN A 358 -124.99 3.74 -18.08
C ASN A 358 -124.83 5.06 -17.26
N THR A 359 -124.42 6.16 -17.94
CA THR A 359 -124.42 7.61 -17.60
C THR A 359 -123.34 8.15 -16.62
N GLY A 360 -122.58 9.22 -16.92
CA GLY A 360 -122.43 10.01 -18.14
C GLY A 360 -121.38 11.13 -18.01
N SER A 361 -120.99 11.66 -19.18
CA SER A 361 -120.35 12.96 -19.50
C SER A 361 -118.95 13.32 -18.98
N GLY A 362 -118.09 13.71 -19.93
CA GLY A 362 -117.07 14.75 -19.73
C GLY A 362 -115.68 14.45 -20.26
N ALA A 363 -115.48 14.62 -21.57
CA ALA A 363 -114.17 14.59 -22.21
C ALA A 363 -113.25 15.73 -21.74
N THR A 364 -111.94 15.48 -21.66
CA THR A 364 -110.91 16.36 -22.25
C THR A 364 -109.53 15.69 -22.32
N PHE A 365 -109.01 15.62 -23.54
CA PHE A 365 -107.60 15.42 -23.88
C PHE A 365 -106.76 16.61 -23.38
N VAL A 366 -105.58 16.38 -22.78
CA VAL A 366 -104.41 17.27 -22.93
C VAL A 366 -103.09 16.47 -22.87
N ARG A 367 -102.47 16.40 -24.05
CA ARG A 367 -101.04 16.55 -24.39
C ARG A 367 -99.94 16.13 -23.39
N ASN A 368 -99.08 15.27 -23.92
CA ASN A 368 -97.63 15.25 -23.69
C ASN A 368 -97.01 16.63 -24.01
N PRO A 369 -95.94 17.05 -23.31
CA PRO A 369 -94.70 17.20 -24.06
C PRO A 369 -93.46 16.68 -23.33
N TYR A 370 -92.57 16.11 -24.16
CA TYR A 370 -91.14 16.05 -23.94
C TYR A 370 -90.56 17.41 -23.51
N ASP A 371 -89.57 17.38 -22.62
CA ASP A 371 -88.48 18.34 -22.68
C ASP A 371 -87.14 17.59 -22.81
N PHE A 372 -86.40 17.97 -23.84
CA PHE A 372 -85.11 17.44 -24.24
C PHE A 372 -84.06 18.50 -23.87
N GLY A 373 -83.02 18.08 -23.16
CA GLY A 373 -81.70 18.24 -23.76
C GLY A 373 -80.58 18.88 -22.95
N LYS A 374 -79.41 18.67 -23.56
CA LYS A 374 -78.09 19.31 -23.43
C LYS A 374 -77.22 18.75 -22.30
N GLY A 375 -75.98 18.31 -22.55
CA GLY A 375 -75.15 18.34 -23.76
C GLY A 375 -73.68 18.15 -23.38
N GLY A 376 -72.84 17.84 -24.39
CA GLY A 376 -71.37 18.00 -24.39
C GLY A 376 -70.60 16.97 -23.54
N GLY A 377 -69.53 16.34 -24.00
CA GLY A 377 -68.56 16.76 -25.00
C GLY A 377 -67.25 17.18 -24.33
N TYR A 378 -66.21 16.35 -24.57
CA TYR A 378 -64.79 16.68 -24.71
C TYR A 378 -63.88 16.91 -23.48
N TYR A 379 -62.98 15.92 -23.33
CA TYR A 379 -61.51 16.02 -23.31
C TYR A 379 -60.82 17.27 -22.72
N ASN A 380 -60.04 17.03 -21.66
CA ASN A 380 -58.62 17.41 -21.52
C ASN A 380 -58.12 16.71 -20.24
N SER A 381 -56.87 16.31 -20.02
CA SER A 381 -55.57 16.44 -20.66
C SER A 381 -54.72 15.38 -19.95
N GLY A 382 -54.02 14.50 -20.65
CA GLY A 382 -52.58 14.66 -20.81
C GLY A 382 -51.81 13.93 -19.71
N TYR A 383 -51.07 12.89 -20.08
CA TYR A 383 -49.65 12.69 -19.72
C TYR A 383 -49.09 11.47 -20.47
N ASN A 384 -48.45 11.80 -21.59
CA ASN A 384 -47.08 11.44 -21.99
C ASN A 384 -46.34 10.36 -21.16
N TRP A 385 -45.95 9.25 -21.81
CA TRP A 385 -44.58 8.92 -22.23
C TRP A 385 -44.41 7.40 -22.46
N ASP A 386 -43.77 7.07 -23.58
CA ASP A 386 -42.92 5.90 -23.84
C ASP A 386 -43.50 4.48 -23.80
N LYS A 387 -43.98 4.04 -24.97
CA LYS A 387 -43.49 2.79 -25.59
C LYS A 387 -43.46 2.96 -27.10
N ILE A 388 -42.29 2.77 -27.71
CA ILE A 388 -42.01 1.81 -28.79
C ILE A 388 -40.50 1.90 -29.05
N SER A 389 -39.74 1.01 -28.43
CA SER A 389 -38.40 0.64 -28.87
C SER A 389 -38.46 -0.83 -29.26
N GLY A 390 -38.38 -1.10 -30.55
CA GLY A 390 -38.28 -2.47 -31.03
C GLY A 390 -38.57 -2.55 -32.51
N LEU A 391 -37.50 -2.85 -33.26
CA LEU A 391 -37.49 -3.34 -34.64
C LEU A 391 -37.33 -2.29 -35.74
N SER A 392 -36.10 -1.79 -35.86
CA SER A 392 -35.48 -1.58 -37.18
C SER A 392 -33.99 -1.88 -37.13
N ASP A 393 -33.68 -3.16 -36.85
CA ASP A 393 -32.38 -3.81 -37.08
C ASP A 393 -32.07 -3.97 -38.60
N MET A 394 -32.70 -3.14 -39.44
CA MET A 394 -32.45 -3.01 -40.87
C MET A 394 -31.55 -1.81 -41.21
N ASP A 395 -31.35 -0.86 -40.28
CA ASP A 395 -30.45 0.28 -40.47
C ASP A 395 -28.98 0.00 -40.07
N ARG A 396 -28.69 -1.17 -39.49
CA ARG A 396 -27.32 -1.64 -39.21
C ARG A 396 -26.70 -2.48 -40.33
N ARG A 397 -27.43 -2.77 -41.42
CA ARG A 397 -26.95 -3.58 -42.55
C ARG A 397 -26.68 -2.80 -43.85
N MET A 398 -26.76 -1.47 -43.85
CA MET A 398 -26.41 -0.65 -45.03
C MET A 398 -25.64 0.63 -44.68
N LYS A 399 -24.44 0.51 -44.07
CA LYS A 399 -23.36 1.54 -44.10
C LYS A 399 -22.15 1.16 -43.25
N LEU A 400 -21.34 0.19 -43.68
CA LEU A 400 -19.86 0.15 -43.49
C LEU A 400 -19.21 -1.09 -44.14
N LEU A 401 -19.66 -1.40 -45.36
CA LEU A 401 -18.76 -1.84 -46.43
C LEU A 401 -18.64 -0.62 -47.34
N ILE A 402 -17.60 0.20 -47.11
CA ILE A 402 -16.83 1.06 -48.03
C ILE A 402 -15.89 1.93 -47.16
N LYS A 403 -14.59 1.74 -47.42
CA LYS A 403 -13.36 2.25 -46.78
C LYS A 403 -12.87 1.49 -45.55
#